data_AF-A0AAV1ANU0-F1
#
_entry.id   AF-A0AAV1ANU0-F1
#
_cell.length_a   1.000
_cell.length_b   1.000
_cell.length_c   1.000
_cell.angle_alpha   90.00
_cell.angle_beta   90.00
_cell.angle_gamma   90.00
#
_symmetry.space_group_name_H-M   'P 1'
#
loop_
_entity.id
_entity.type
_entity.pdbx_description
1 polymer ?
#
loop_
_entity_poly.entity_id
_entity_poly.type
_entity_poly.pdbx_seq_one_letter_code
_entity_poly.pdbx_strand_id
1 'polypeptide(L)'
;MSIVATAADLMQDFKTGYLTLSSAKSMFVSQLIGTAMGCIIAPLTFWMFWTAFDIGSPDGPYKAPYAVIFREMAILGVEGFSELPKYCMEMCGGFFAAALAINLLRDVIPKKYSQYIPIPMAMAVPFYIGAYFAVDMFIGTVILFVWEQVNRKDSEDYAGAVASGLICGDGIWTIPSAILSILRINPPICMYFGPSASS
;
A
#
# COMPACT_ATOMS: atom_id res chain seq x y z
N MET A 1 1.24 8.66 -10.98
CA MET A 1 2.11 9.45 -10.08
C MET A 1 2.40 10.79 -10.72
N SER A 2 2.21 11.90 -10.01
CA SER A 2 2.60 13.23 -10.49
C SER A 2 4.11 13.43 -10.30
N ILE A 3 4.75 14.23 -11.17
CA ILE A 3 6.15 14.66 -11.04
C ILE A 3 6.41 15.25 -9.63
N VAL A 4 5.40 15.93 -9.07
CA VAL A 4 5.47 16.52 -7.73
C VAL A 4 5.58 15.46 -6.63
N ALA A 5 4.84 14.36 -6.75
CA ALA A 5 4.90 13.27 -5.77
C ALA A 5 6.28 12.60 -5.79
N THR A 6 6.79 12.29 -6.98
CA THR A 6 8.13 11.70 -7.14
C THR A 6 9.24 12.60 -6.61
N ALA A 7 9.13 13.92 -6.81
CA ALA A 7 10.08 14.88 -6.23
C ALA A 7 10.00 14.93 -4.69
N ALA A 8 8.80 14.81 -4.12
CA ALA A 8 8.61 14.77 -2.67
C ALA A 8 9.24 13.50 -2.06
N ASP A 9 9.00 12.33 -2.66
CA ASP A 9 9.58 11.05 -2.22
C ASP A 9 11.12 11.09 -2.28
N LEU A 10 11.67 11.63 -3.37
CA LEU A 10 13.11 11.85 -3.52
C LEU A 10 13.71 12.69 -2.36
N MET A 11 13.02 13.75 -1.96
CA MET A 11 13.45 14.61 -0.85
C MET A 11 13.33 13.90 0.50
N GLN A 12 12.33 13.04 0.68
CA GLN A 12 12.19 12.20 1.88
C GLN A 12 13.33 11.18 1.98
N ASP A 13 13.70 10.55 0.86
CA ASP A 13 14.85 9.65 0.83
C ASP A 13 16.13 10.39 1.22
N PHE A 14 16.37 11.60 0.68
CA PHE A 14 17.57 12.37 1.01
C PHE A 14 17.61 12.79 2.48
N LYS A 15 16.46 13.14 3.06
CA LYS A 15 16.34 13.41 4.49
C LYS A 15 16.69 12.16 5.31
N THR A 16 16.19 11.00 4.90
CA THR A 16 16.52 9.72 5.55
C THR A 16 18.01 9.43 5.45
N GLY A 17 18.61 9.58 4.25
CA GLY A 17 20.04 9.42 4.03
C GLY A 17 20.89 10.37 4.88
N TYR A 18 20.45 11.61 5.09
CA TYR A 18 21.11 12.55 6.00
C TYR A 18 21.05 12.07 7.46
N LEU A 19 19.88 11.58 7.92
CA LEU A 19 19.71 11.06 9.28
C LEU A 19 20.52 9.79 9.54
N THR A 20 20.71 8.95 8.52
CA THR A 20 21.52 7.72 8.61
C THR A 20 23.00 7.94 8.30
N LEU A 21 23.44 9.21 8.18
CA LEU A 21 24.83 9.59 7.85
C LEU A 21 25.34 8.95 6.54
N SER A 22 24.42 8.65 5.63
CA SER A 22 24.71 8.06 4.32
C SER A 22 25.12 9.12 3.31
N SER A 23 26.01 8.76 2.38
CA SER A 23 26.47 9.69 1.35
C SER A 23 25.36 10.03 0.37
N ALA A 24 25.00 11.31 0.26
CA ALA A 24 23.99 11.80 -0.69
C ALA A 24 24.33 11.43 -2.15
N LYS A 25 25.62 11.39 -2.50
CA LYS A 25 26.08 10.96 -3.83
C LYS A 25 25.78 9.48 -4.08
N SER A 26 26.03 8.62 -3.08
CA SER A 26 25.72 7.19 -3.19
C SER A 26 24.22 6.98 -3.33
N MET A 27 23.41 7.70 -2.55
CA MET A 27 21.96 7.60 -2.57
C MET A 27 21.38 7.99 -3.94
N PHE A 28 21.87 9.10 -4.52
CA PHE A 28 21.47 9.54 -5.86
C PHE A 28 21.84 8.52 -6.95
N VAL A 29 23.05 7.97 -6.90
CA VAL A 29 23.49 6.94 -7.85
C VAL A 29 22.65 5.67 -7.71
N SER A 30 22.36 5.23 -6.48
CA SER A 30 21.49 4.09 -6.22
C SER A 30 20.07 4.28 -6.77
N GLN A 31 19.49 5.48 -6.61
CA GLN A 31 18.17 5.78 -7.18
C GLN A 31 18.20 5.83 -8.71
N LEU A 32 19.26 6.37 -9.32
CA LEU A 32 19.39 6.38 -10.78
C LEU A 32 19.45 4.95 -11.34
N ILE A 33 20.26 4.09 -10.72
CA ILE A 33 20.36 2.67 -11.08
C ILE A 33 19.03 1.96 -10.85
N GLY A 34 18.41 2.16 -9.68
CA GLY A 34 17.11 1.57 -9.33
C GLY A 34 16.00 2.00 -10.29
N THR A 35 15.98 3.27 -10.70
CA THR A 35 15.03 3.80 -11.69
C THR A 35 15.28 3.17 -13.06
N ALA A 36 16.54 3.11 -13.52
CA ALA A 36 16.88 2.49 -14.80
C ALA A 36 16.49 1.01 -14.85
N MET A 37 16.73 0.26 -13.77
CA MET A 37 16.28 -1.13 -13.63
C MET A 37 14.75 -1.20 -13.59
N GLY A 38 14.08 -0.32 -12.85
CA GLY A 38 12.63 -0.24 -12.75
C GLY A 38 11.96 0.00 -14.11
N CYS A 39 12.53 0.84 -14.96
CA CYS A 39 12.05 1.09 -16.32
C CYS A 39 12.03 -0.17 -17.21
N ILE A 40 12.80 -1.20 -16.87
CA ILE A 40 12.85 -2.47 -17.60
C ILE A 40 12.01 -3.53 -16.88
N ILE A 41 12.25 -3.71 -15.57
CA ILE A 41 11.62 -4.78 -14.79
C ILE A 41 10.13 -4.54 -14.60
N ALA A 42 9.70 -3.30 -14.31
CA ALA A 42 8.30 -2.99 -14.06
C ALA A 42 7.38 -3.28 -15.27
N PRO A 43 7.67 -2.80 -16.51
CA PRO A 43 6.81 -3.11 -17.65
C PRO A 43 6.84 -4.59 -18.04
N LEU A 44 7.99 -5.27 -17.89
CA LEU A 44 8.06 -6.71 -18.14
C LEU A 44 7.21 -7.51 -17.15
N THR A 45 7.28 -7.14 -15.87
CA THR A 45 6.45 -7.76 -14.82
C THR A 45 4.98 -7.48 -15.08
N PHE A 46 4.62 -6.23 -15.36
CA PHE A 46 3.24 -5.86 -15.70
C PHE A 46 2.73 -6.64 -16.92
N TRP A 47 3.54 -6.77 -17.98
CA TRP A 47 3.18 -7.57 -19.15
C TRP A 47 2.91 -9.03 -18.77
N MET A 48 3.79 -9.64 -17.98
CA MET A 48 3.60 -11.01 -17.50
C MET A 48 2.26 -11.16 -16.76
N PHE A 49 1.95 -10.26 -15.82
CA PHE A 49 0.68 -10.27 -15.10
C PHE A 49 -0.51 -10.06 -16.02
N TRP A 50 -0.42 -9.12 -16.96
CA TRP A 50 -1.46 -8.83 -17.95
C TRP A 50 -1.79 -10.04 -18.83
N THR A 51 -0.78 -10.85 -19.15
CA THR A 51 -0.98 -12.10 -19.91
C THR A 51 -1.47 -13.27 -19.05
N ALA A 52 -1.13 -13.29 -17.76
CA ALA A 52 -1.44 -14.40 -16.86
C ALA A 52 -2.81 -14.28 -16.18
N PHE A 53 -3.29 -13.06 -15.96
CA PHE A 53 -4.50 -12.78 -15.20
C PHE A 53 -5.35 -11.70 -15.86
N ASP A 54 -6.66 -11.75 -15.62
CA ASP A 54 -7.60 -10.71 -16.05
C ASP A 54 -7.56 -9.54 -15.06
N ILE A 55 -6.69 -8.56 -15.34
CA ILE A 55 -6.45 -7.40 -14.47
C ILE A 55 -7.59 -6.39 -14.65
N GLY A 56 -8.21 -6.00 -13.54
CA GLY A 56 -9.25 -4.96 -13.53
C GLY A 56 -10.69 -5.48 -13.59
N SER A 57 -10.89 -6.80 -13.72
CA SER A 57 -12.21 -7.40 -13.54
C SER A 57 -12.71 -7.21 -12.10
N PRO A 58 -13.95 -6.70 -11.88
CA PRO A 58 -14.51 -6.47 -10.55
C PRO A 58 -14.65 -7.73 -9.70
N ASP A 59 -14.82 -8.89 -10.35
CA ASP A 59 -14.98 -10.20 -9.72
C ASP A 59 -13.67 -11.01 -9.73
N GLY A 60 -12.63 -10.47 -10.36
CA GLY A 60 -11.31 -11.08 -10.43
C GLY A 60 -10.48 -10.92 -9.14
N PRO A 61 -9.42 -11.72 -8.97
CA PRO A 61 -8.50 -11.60 -7.84
C PRO A 61 -7.66 -10.32 -7.90
N TYR A 62 -7.33 -9.84 -9.11
CA TYR A 62 -6.54 -8.63 -9.33
C TYR A 62 -7.43 -7.46 -9.71
N LYS A 63 -8.22 -6.98 -8.75
CA LYS A 63 -9.03 -5.77 -8.93
C LYS A 63 -8.13 -4.56 -9.09
N ALA A 64 -8.59 -3.57 -9.84
CA ALA A 64 -7.91 -2.29 -10.00
C ALA A 64 -8.60 -1.18 -9.18
N PRO A 65 -8.55 -1.21 -7.83
CA PRO A 65 -9.30 -0.27 -6.98
C PRO A 65 -8.89 1.18 -7.26
N TYR A 66 -7.60 1.42 -7.51
CA TYR A 66 -7.10 2.74 -7.88
C TYR A 66 -7.66 3.25 -9.21
N ALA A 67 -7.90 2.37 -10.19
CA ALA A 67 -8.46 2.80 -11.48
C ALA A 67 -9.89 3.34 -11.31
N VAL A 68 -10.69 2.70 -10.45
CA VAL A 68 -12.03 3.19 -10.09
C VAL A 68 -11.93 4.55 -9.42
N ILE A 69 -11.05 4.72 -8.43
CA ILE A 69 -10.86 6.00 -7.72
C ILE A 69 -10.48 7.12 -8.70
N PHE A 70 -9.52 6.89 -9.59
CA PHE A 70 -9.11 7.91 -10.56
C PHE A 70 -10.21 8.23 -11.58
N ARG A 71 -11.02 7.23 -11.97
CA ARG A 71 -12.19 7.44 -12.81
C ARG A 71 -13.21 8.36 -12.12
N GLU A 72 -13.56 8.07 -10.86
CA GLU A 72 -14.49 8.91 -10.10
C GLU A 72 -13.94 10.33 -9.91
N MET A 73 -12.65 10.48 -9.61
CA MET A 73 -12.01 11.79 -9.54
C MET A 73 -12.08 12.56 -10.87
N ALA A 74 -11.93 11.88 -12.00
CA ALA A 74 -12.05 12.50 -13.33
C ALA A 74 -13.49 12.93 -13.63
N ILE A 75 -14.49 12.10 -13.31
CA ILE A 75 -15.91 12.43 -13.45
C ILE A 75 -16.24 13.68 -12.63
N LEU A 76 -15.84 13.72 -11.36
CA LEU A 76 -16.02 14.89 -10.50
C LEU A 76 -15.31 16.15 -11.01
N GLY A 77 -14.16 15.99 -11.66
CA GLY A 77 -13.44 17.11 -12.27
C GLY A 77 -14.14 17.70 -13.50
N VAL A 78 -14.92 16.90 -14.24
CA VAL A 78 -15.60 17.32 -15.48
C VAL A 78 -17.04 17.73 -15.23
N GLU A 79 -17.80 16.89 -14.53
CA GLU A 79 -19.25 17.04 -14.31
C GLU A 79 -19.54 17.81 -13.00
N GLY A 80 -18.52 18.05 -12.18
CA GLY A 80 -18.60 18.84 -10.95
C GLY A 80 -19.19 18.09 -9.76
N PHE A 81 -19.44 18.81 -8.67
CA PHE A 81 -19.90 18.22 -7.41
C PHE A 81 -21.35 17.69 -7.44
N SER A 82 -22.09 17.91 -8.53
CA SER A 82 -23.47 17.45 -8.71
C SER A 82 -23.60 15.95 -8.93
N GLU A 83 -22.53 15.29 -9.38
CA GLU A 83 -22.51 13.83 -9.60
C GLU A 83 -22.15 13.03 -8.35
N LEU A 84 -21.81 13.70 -7.25
CA LEU A 84 -21.59 12.99 -5.99
C LEU A 84 -22.91 12.39 -5.48
N PRO A 85 -22.87 11.17 -4.92
CA PRO A 85 -24.02 10.58 -4.25
C PRO A 85 -24.64 11.54 -3.23
N LYS A 86 -25.97 11.49 -3.10
CA LYS A 86 -26.71 12.30 -2.13
C LYS A 86 -26.13 12.10 -0.72
N TYR A 87 -25.88 13.20 -0.01
CA TYR A 87 -25.21 13.25 1.31
C TYR A 87 -23.69 12.98 1.33
N CYS A 88 -23.04 12.68 0.20
CA CYS A 88 -21.60 12.38 0.21
C CYS A 88 -20.76 13.56 0.72
N MET A 89 -21.08 14.80 0.34
CA MET A 89 -20.36 15.99 0.83
C MET A 89 -20.56 16.22 2.33
N GLU A 90 -21.75 15.96 2.86
CA GLU A 90 -22.04 16.07 4.30
C GLU A 90 -21.27 14.99 5.08
N MET A 91 -21.24 13.75 4.58
CA MET A 91 -20.47 12.66 5.18
C MET A 91 -18.96 12.94 5.10
N CYS A 92 -18.45 13.40 3.96
CA CYS A 92 -17.05 13.80 3.80
C CYS A 92 -16.68 14.92 4.77
N GLY A 93 -17.51 15.95 4.91
CA GLY A 93 -17.32 17.02 5.89
C GLY A 93 -17.33 16.51 7.33
N GLY A 94 -18.27 15.63 7.67
CA GLY A 94 -18.37 15.00 8.98
C GLY A 94 -17.15 14.14 9.33
N PHE A 95 -16.72 13.27 8.42
CA PHE A 95 -15.53 12.44 8.61
C PHE A 95 -14.24 13.27 8.62
N PHE A 96 -14.15 14.33 7.82
CA PHE A 96 -13.04 15.26 7.86
C PHE A 96 -12.93 15.96 9.22
N ALA A 97 -14.04 16.49 9.73
CA ALA A 97 -14.09 17.11 11.05
C ALA A 97 -13.76 16.10 12.16
N ALA A 98 -14.28 14.88 12.08
CA ALA A 98 -13.97 13.80 13.01
C ALA A 98 -12.48 13.42 12.96
N ALA A 99 -11.91 13.27 11.76
CA ALA A 99 -10.50 12.96 11.58
C ALA A 99 -9.60 14.09 12.11
N LEU A 100 -9.97 15.34 11.88
CA LEU A 100 -9.27 16.50 12.44
C LEU A 100 -9.33 16.48 13.97
N ALA A 101 -10.51 16.27 14.55
CA ALA A 101 -10.69 16.19 15.99
C ALA A 101 -9.89 15.04 16.61
N ILE A 102 -9.88 13.86 15.99
CA ILE A 102 -9.11 12.69 16.45
C ILE A 102 -7.60 12.97 16.41
N ASN A 103 -7.09 13.55 15.32
CA ASN A 103 -5.67 13.88 15.22
C ASN A 103 -5.26 14.97 16.21
N LEU A 104 -6.06 16.03 16.37
CA LEU A 104 -5.82 17.07 17.37
C LEU A 104 -5.83 16.49 18.80
N LEU A 105 -6.79 15.62 19.10
CA LEU A 105 -6.87 14.94 20.39
C LEU A 105 -5.62 14.10 20.65
N ARG A 106 -5.13 13.40 19.61
CA ARG A 106 -3.89 12.61 19.67
C ARG A 106 -2.66 13.47 19.94
N ASP A 107 -2.57 14.65 19.33
CA ASP A 107 -1.42 15.56 19.46
C ASP A 107 -1.39 16.30 20.80
N VAL A 108 -2.56 16.62 21.37
CA VAL A 108 -2.67 17.32 22.66
C VAL A 108 -2.50 16.37 23.85
N ILE A 109 -2.93 15.12 23.72
CA ILE A 109 -2.87 14.13 24.81
C ILE A 109 -1.43 13.60 24.98
N PRO A 110 -0.95 13.42 26.22
CA PRO A 110 0.37 12.85 26.47
C PRO A 110 0.53 11.44 25.88
N LYS A 111 1.75 11.14 25.41
CA LYS A 111 2.11 9.90 24.67
C LYS A 111 1.60 8.59 25.28
N LYS A 112 1.43 8.54 26.60
CA LYS A 112 0.93 7.37 27.33
C LYS A 112 -0.52 6.99 26.96
N TYR A 113 -1.35 7.97 26.62
CA TYR A 113 -2.74 7.74 26.22
C TYR A 113 -2.95 7.92 24.71
N SER A 114 -2.14 8.73 24.03
CA SER A 114 -2.28 8.96 22.60
C SER A 114 -1.95 7.73 21.73
N GLN A 115 -1.23 6.74 22.28
CA GLN A 115 -1.00 5.44 21.64
C GLN A 115 -2.27 4.62 21.39
N TYR A 116 -3.35 4.87 22.14
CA TYR A 116 -4.63 4.16 21.97
C TYR A 116 -5.59 4.86 21.03
N ILE A 117 -5.24 6.07 20.57
CA ILE A 117 -6.09 6.85 19.68
C ILE A 117 -5.86 6.36 18.25
N PRO A 118 -6.92 5.93 17.53
CA PRO A 118 -6.78 5.41 16.19
C PRO A 118 -6.28 6.49 15.23
N ILE A 119 -5.53 6.07 14.22
CA ILE A 119 -5.06 6.95 13.15
C ILE A 119 -6.06 6.87 12.00
N PRO A 120 -6.84 7.93 11.71
CA PRO A 120 -7.87 7.88 10.68
C PRO A 120 -7.33 7.47 9.30
N MET A 121 -6.11 7.90 8.97
CA MET A 121 -5.44 7.51 7.72
C MET A 121 -5.17 6.00 7.64
N ALA A 122 -4.73 5.37 8.73
CA ALA A 122 -4.49 3.92 8.74
C ALA A 122 -5.81 3.13 8.65
N MET A 123 -6.86 3.64 9.30
CA MET A 123 -8.20 3.03 9.24
C MET A 123 -8.80 3.08 7.84
N ALA A 124 -8.54 4.13 7.06
CA ALA A 124 -9.07 4.27 5.71
C ALA A 124 -8.53 3.20 4.74
N VAL A 125 -7.36 2.61 5.05
CA VAL A 125 -6.65 1.76 4.10
C VAL A 125 -7.40 0.47 3.73
N PRO A 126 -7.86 -0.34 4.70
CA PRO A 126 -8.63 -1.54 4.39
C PRO A 126 -9.96 -1.28 3.69
N PHE A 127 -10.56 -0.09 3.85
CA PHE A 127 -11.81 0.24 3.16
C PHE A 127 -11.64 0.34 1.64
N TYR A 128 -10.45 0.71 1.15
CA TYR A 128 -10.20 0.80 -0.30
C TYR A 128 -9.60 -0.47 -0.91
N ILE A 129 -8.79 -1.23 -0.16
CA ILE A 129 -8.15 -2.46 -0.65
C ILE A 129 -9.07 -3.67 -0.48
N GLY A 130 -9.69 -3.79 0.70
CA GLY A 130 -10.49 -4.94 1.09
C GLY A 130 -10.21 -5.41 2.51
N ALA A 131 -11.13 -6.22 3.04
CA ALA A 131 -11.07 -6.71 4.41
C ALA A 131 -9.86 -7.60 4.71
N TYR A 132 -9.29 -8.29 3.70
CA TYR A 132 -8.08 -9.10 3.88
C TYR A 132 -6.91 -8.25 4.40
N PHE A 133 -6.77 -7.02 3.89
CA PHE A 133 -5.72 -6.10 4.33
C PHE A 133 -5.88 -5.69 5.81
N ALA A 134 -7.12 -5.60 6.32
CA ALA A 134 -7.35 -5.36 7.74
C ALA A 134 -6.86 -6.54 8.61
N VAL A 135 -7.06 -7.78 8.13
CA VAL A 135 -6.58 -8.98 8.82
C VAL A 135 -5.06 -9.01 8.84
N ASP A 136 -4.41 -8.69 7.72
CA ASP A 136 -2.95 -8.65 7.62
C ASP A 136 -2.36 -7.58 8.55
N MET A 137 -2.95 -6.38 8.59
CA MET A 137 -2.57 -5.31 9.53
C MET A 137 -2.73 -5.75 10.99
N PHE A 138 -3.81 -6.46 11.32
CA PHE A 138 -4.03 -6.97 12.67
C PHE A 138 -2.96 -7.99 13.07
N ILE A 139 -2.67 -8.95 12.20
CA ILE A 139 -1.62 -9.96 12.43
C ILE A 139 -0.25 -9.28 12.60
N GLY A 140 0.08 -8.33 11.72
CA GLY A 140 1.32 -7.54 11.82
C GLY A 140 1.42 -6.77 13.14
N THR A 141 0.32 -6.20 13.62
CA THR A 141 0.27 -5.48 14.90
C THR A 141 0.47 -6.43 16.08
N VAL A 142 -0.11 -7.64 16.04
CA VAL A 142 0.08 -8.66 17.10
C VAL A 142 1.54 -9.11 17.15
N ILE A 143 2.17 -9.34 15.99
CA ILE A 143 3.60 -9.69 15.91
C ILE A 143 4.46 -8.58 16.53
N LEU A 144 4.20 -7.32 16.16
CA LEU A 144 4.91 -6.17 16.71
C LEU A 144 4.70 -6.06 18.23
N PHE A 145 3.47 -6.23 18.71
CA PHE A 145 3.14 -6.16 20.14
C PHE A 145 3.89 -7.22 20.95
N VAL A 146 3.93 -8.47 20.48
CA VAL A 146 4.70 -9.54 21.14
C VAL A 146 6.19 -9.22 21.13
N TRP A 147 6.71 -8.69 20.01
CA TRP A 147 8.12 -8.33 19.90
C TRP A 147 8.50 -7.18 20.83
N GLU A 148 7.66 -6.16 20.96
CA GLU A 148 7.86 -5.04 21.90
C GLU A 148 7.91 -5.49 23.37
N GLN A 149 7.16 -6.54 23.74
CA GLN A 149 7.19 -7.11 25.09
C GLN A 149 8.49 -7.87 25.38
N VAL A 150 9.10 -8.48 24.36
CA VAL A 150 10.34 -9.25 24.50
C VAL A 150 11.57 -8.35 24.42
N ASN A 151 11.65 -7.50 23.39
CA ASN A 151 12.77 -6.58 23.22
C ASN A 151 12.33 -5.27 22.55
N ARG A 152 11.99 -4.29 23.38
CA ARG A 152 11.49 -2.98 22.96
C ARG A 152 12.50 -2.17 22.14
N LYS A 153 13.80 -2.34 22.37
CA LYS A 153 14.83 -1.56 21.66
C LYS A 153 14.98 -2.04 20.21
N ASP A 154 15.07 -3.36 20.03
CA ASP A 154 15.18 -3.95 18.69
C ASP A 154 13.90 -3.73 17.87
N SER A 155 12.73 -3.78 18.50
CA SER A 155 11.47 -3.50 17.79
C SER A 155 11.41 -2.05 17.29
N GLU A 156 11.85 -1.07 18.09
CA GLU A 156 11.86 0.34 17.67
C GLU A 156 12.82 0.59 16.49
N ASP A 157 13.97 -0.11 16.45
CA ASP A 157 14.99 0.07 15.41
C ASP A 157 14.70 -0.75 14.12
N TYR A 158 14.15 -1.96 14.24
CA TYR A 158 14.04 -2.91 13.11
C TYR A 158 12.62 -3.19 12.62
N ALA A 159 11.56 -2.76 13.33
CA ALA A 159 10.19 -3.05 12.91
C ALA A 159 9.90 -2.57 11.48
N GLY A 160 10.38 -1.38 11.11
CA GLY A 160 10.21 -0.86 9.75
C GLY A 160 10.89 -1.73 8.68
N ALA A 161 12.09 -2.25 8.97
CA ALA A 161 12.84 -3.12 8.06
C ALA A 161 12.19 -4.51 7.92
N VAL A 162 11.66 -5.07 9.01
CA VAL A 162 10.94 -6.34 8.97
C VAL A 162 9.61 -6.19 8.23
N ALA A 163 8.85 -5.13 8.50
CA ALA A 163 7.59 -4.87 7.82
C ALA A 163 7.77 -4.67 6.31
N SER A 164 8.78 -3.90 5.88
CA SER A 164 9.08 -3.74 4.46
C SER A 164 9.55 -5.05 3.81
N GLY A 165 10.30 -5.88 4.54
CA GLY A 165 10.70 -7.21 4.12
C GLY A 165 9.51 -8.15 3.90
N LEU A 166 8.52 -8.14 4.80
CA LEU A 166 7.29 -8.94 4.66
C LEU A 166 6.46 -8.50 3.45
N ILE A 167 6.30 -7.19 3.25
CA ILE A 167 5.60 -6.63 2.07
C ILE A 167 6.32 -7.01 0.77
N CYS A 168 7.65 -6.88 0.75
CA CYS A 168 8.46 -7.29 -0.39
C CYS A 168 8.36 -8.81 -0.64
N GLY A 169 8.35 -9.61 0.42
CA GLY A 169 8.22 -11.07 0.36
C GLY A 169 6.91 -11.52 -0.29
N ASP A 170 5.79 -10.87 0.05
CA ASP A 170 4.50 -11.11 -0.60
C ASP A 170 4.57 -10.81 -2.11
N GLY A 171 5.21 -9.69 -2.48
CA GLY A 171 5.47 -9.35 -3.88
C GLY A 171 6.34 -10.39 -4.61
N ILE A 172 7.40 -10.90 -3.96
CA ILE A 172 8.27 -11.94 -4.54
C ILE A 172 7.48 -13.23 -4.79
N TRP A 173 6.59 -13.64 -3.88
CA TRP A 173 5.77 -14.86 -4.05
C TRP A 173 4.80 -14.76 -5.23
N THR A 174 4.39 -13.54 -5.58
CA THR A 174 3.46 -13.30 -6.68
C THR A 174 4.08 -13.59 -8.05
N ILE A 175 5.41 -13.54 -8.20
CA ILE A 175 6.10 -13.83 -9.47
C ILE A 175 6.08 -15.33 -9.82
N PRO A 176 6.53 -16.25 -8.94
CA PRO A 176 6.39 -17.69 -9.18
C PRO A 176 4.94 -18.13 -9.37
N SER A 177 3.99 -17.56 -8.63
CA SER A 177 2.57 -17.91 -8.80
C SER A 177 2.04 -17.51 -10.18
N ALA A 178 2.45 -16.36 -10.72
CA ALA A 178 2.15 -15.95 -12.09
C ALA A 178 2.76 -16.92 -13.13
N ILE A 179 4.02 -17.32 -12.93
CA ILE A 179 4.70 -18.29 -13.83
C ILE A 179 4.01 -19.66 -13.80
N LEU A 180 3.66 -20.16 -12.62
CA LEU A 180 2.94 -21.43 -12.46
C LEU A 180 1.54 -21.38 -13.11
N SER A 181 0.86 -20.24 -13.02
CA SER A 181 -0.42 -19.98 -13.69
C SER A 181 -0.27 -20.06 -15.22
N ILE A 182 0.76 -19.41 -15.78
CA ILE A 182 1.07 -19.47 -17.23
C ILE A 182 1.37 -20.91 -17.66
N LEU A 183 2.08 -21.70 -16.84
CA LEU A 183 2.45 -23.08 -17.12
C LEU A 183 1.34 -24.11 -16.89
N ARG A 184 0.13 -23.69 -16.48
CA ARG A 184 -1.06 -24.54 -16.24
C ARG A 184 -0.83 -25.67 -15.23
N ILE A 185 0.00 -25.43 -14.22
CA ILE A 185 0.27 -26.42 -13.17
C ILE A 185 -0.82 -26.32 -12.10
N ASN A 186 -1.59 -27.40 -11.89
CA ASN A 186 -2.59 -27.45 -10.83
C ASN A 186 -1.92 -27.72 -9.46
N PRO A 187 -2.26 -26.93 -8.42
CA PRO A 187 -1.69 -27.10 -7.08
C PRO A 187 -2.19 -28.40 -6.40
N PRO A 188 -1.31 -29.19 -5.74
CA PRO A 188 -1.66 -30.50 -5.15
C PRO A 188 -2.32 -30.45 -3.76
N ILE A 189 -2.38 -29.29 -3.09
CA ILE A 189 -3.02 -29.06 -1.78
C ILE A 189 -3.75 -27.71 -1.85
N CYS A 190 -4.82 -27.51 -1.08
CA CYS A 190 -5.65 -26.29 -1.04
C CYS A 190 -4.83 -24.98 -0.88
N MET A 191 -4.27 -24.53 -1.99
CA MET A 191 -3.83 -23.17 -2.30
C MET A 191 -4.63 -22.79 -3.53
N TYR A 192 -5.36 -21.70 -3.47
CA TYR A 192 -6.21 -21.27 -4.57
C TYR A 192 -5.39 -20.56 -5.65
N PHE A 193 -5.40 -21.10 -6.86
CA PHE A 193 -4.86 -20.52 -8.09
C PHE A 193 -5.99 -20.54 -9.16
N GLY A 194 -6.28 -19.42 -9.82
CA GLY A 194 -7.26 -19.32 -10.93
C GLY A 194 -7.09 -18.00 -11.72
N PRO A 195 -7.52 -17.90 -13.02
CA PRO A 195 -8.67 -18.59 -13.61
C PRO A 195 -8.39 -19.37 -14.93
N SER A 196 -9.35 -20.23 -15.31
CA SER A 196 -9.56 -20.62 -16.71
C SER A 196 -11.06 -20.76 -16.99
N ALA A 197 -11.65 -19.81 -17.72
CA ALA A 197 -12.90 -20.00 -18.44
C ALA A 197 -12.79 -19.23 -19.78
N SER A 198 -12.31 -19.94 -20.79
CA SER A 198 -12.43 -19.55 -22.19
C SER A 198 -13.89 -19.61 -22.60
N SER A 199 -14.41 -18.52 -23.16
CA SER A 199 -15.35 -18.58 -24.28
C SER A 199 -14.65 -17.98 -25.48
#